data_AF-A0A452XKQ5-F1
#
_entry.id   AF-A0A452XKQ5-F1
#
_cell.length_a   1.000
_cell.length_b   1.000
_cell.length_c   1.000
_cell.angle_alpha   90.00
_cell.angle_beta   90.00
_cell.angle_gamma   90.00
#
_symmetry.space_group_name_H-M   'P 1'
#
loop_
_entity.id
_entity.type
_entity.pdbx_description
1 polymer ?
#
loop_
_entity_poly.entity_id
_entity_poly.type
_entity_poly.pdbx_seq_one_letter_code
_entity_poly.pdbx_strand_id
1 'polypeptide(L)'
;VFDVEGLGGIKSVNFDQGAMPELEQLKVTDACKRGGIGFFGLDILPSIKEVLLSVHFKMDRAGTELEREARLKEQFRTQLARNPKKPILKME
;
A
#
# COMPACT_ATOMS: atom_id res chain seq x y z
N VAL A 1 -14.53 -3.35 -1.33
CA VAL A 1 -13.22 -3.65 -0.74
C VAL A 1 -12.40 -4.40 -1.77
N PHE A 2 -11.13 -4.04 -1.98
CA PHE A 2 -10.19 -4.80 -2.82
C PHE A 2 -9.07 -5.31 -1.93
N ASP A 3 -8.81 -6.61 -1.97
CA ASP A 3 -7.79 -7.27 -1.17
C ASP A 3 -6.61 -7.67 -2.06
N VAL A 4 -5.41 -7.39 -1.56
CA VAL A 4 -4.16 -7.63 -2.27
C VAL A 4 -3.28 -8.50 -1.38
N GLU A 5 -3.16 -9.76 -1.80
CA GLU A 5 -2.31 -10.77 -1.16
C GLU A 5 -1.28 -11.33 -2.15
N GLY A 6 -0.25 -12.01 -1.64
CA GLY A 6 0.68 -12.76 -2.48
C GLY A 6 1.56 -11.88 -3.37
N LEU A 7 2.00 -10.73 -2.88
CA LEU A 7 2.87 -9.77 -3.55
C LEU A 7 4.34 -10.22 -3.64
N GLY A 8 4.62 -11.49 -3.30
CA GLY A 8 5.93 -12.10 -3.41
C GLY A 8 6.50 -12.00 -4.83
N GLY A 9 7.54 -11.18 -5.01
CA GLY A 9 8.19 -10.97 -6.31
C GLY A 9 7.61 -9.81 -7.12
N ILE A 10 6.52 -9.18 -6.67
CA ILE A 10 5.99 -7.96 -7.26
C ILE A 10 6.80 -6.76 -6.76
N LYS A 11 7.28 -5.93 -7.70
CA LYS A 11 8.06 -4.72 -7.39
C LYS A 11 7.17 -3.52 -7.10
N SER A 12 6.05 -3.39 -7.80
CA SER A 12 5.14 -2.26 -7.65
C SER A 12 3.73 -2.58 -8.12
N VAL A 13 2.75 -1.93 -7.50
CA VAL A 13 1.35 -1.86 -7.92
C VAL A 13 1.03 -0.41 -8.27
N ASN A 14 0.53 -0.18 -9.47
CA ASN A 14 0.20 1.16 -9.96
C ASN A 14 -1.30 1.22 -10.26
N PHE A 15 -1.97 2.25 -9.75
CA PHE A 15 -3.33 2.62 -10.11
C PHE A 15 -3.27 3.75 -11.13
N ASP A 16 -3.74 3.48 -12.34
CA ASP A 16 -3.81 4.47 -13.41
C ASP A 16 -5.09 5.32 -13.30
N GLN A 17 -5.15 6.41 -14.06
CA GLN A 17 -6.30 7.30 -14.07
C GLN A 17 -7.56 6.54 -14.53
N GLY A 18 -8.63 6.66 -13.73
CA GLY A 18 -9.88 5.94 -13.97
C GLY A 18 -9.89 4.49 -13.48
N ALA A 19 -8.79 3.99 -12.90
CA ALA A 19 -8.77 2.68 -12.27
C ALA A 19 -9.67 2.65 -11.04
N MET A 20 -10.43 1.57 -10.90
CA MET A 20 -11.27 1.25 -9.75
C MET A 20 -12.07 2.46 -9.18
N PRO A 21 -12.97 3.07 -9.98
CA PRO A 21 -13.66 4.30 -9.61
C PRO A 21 -14.54 4.19 -8.36
N GLU A 22 -14.97 2.96 -8.01
CA GLU A 22 -15.83 2.68 -6.85
C GLU A 22 -15.06 2.06 -5.68
N LEU A 23 -13.72 2.02 -5.73
CA LEU A 23 -12.92 1.43 -4.66
C LEU A 23 -12.98 2.28 -3.40
N GLU A 24 -13.72 1.81 -2.40
CA GLU A 24 -13.84 2.51 -1.11
C GLU A 24 -12.79 2.09 -0.08
N GLN A 25 -12.31 0.86 -0.16
CA GLN A 25 -11.35 0.30 0.81
C GLN A 25 -10.34 -0.59 0.11
N LEU A 26 -9.05 -0.33 0.34
CA LEU A 26 -7.94 -1.16 -0.09
C LEU A 26 -7.37 -1.90 1.11
N LYS A 27 -7.31 -3.23 1.05
CA LYS A 27 -6.62 -4.06 2.03
C LYS A 27 -5.35 -4.62 1.39
N VAL A 28 -4.22 -4.46 2.08
CA VAL A 28 -2.93 -4.99 1.65
C VAL A 28 -2.44 -5.88 2.77
N THR A 29 -2.48 -7.18 2.55
CA THR A 29 -2.05 -8.18 3.51
C THR A 29 -1.02 -9.09 2.87
N ASP A 30 0.26 -8.97 3.25
CA ASP A 30 1.26 -9.88 2.71
C ASP A 30 2.53 -10.04 3.55
N ALA A 31 3.16 -11.21 3.39
CA ALA A 31 4.51 -11.48 3.87
C ALA A 31 5.52 -11.33 2.71
N CYS A 32 5.98 -10.10 2.45
CA CYS A 32 6.88 -9.80 1.35
C CYS A 32 8.27 -10.45 1.55
N LYS A 33 8.59 -11.44 0.72
CA LYS A 33 9.80 -12.28 0.86
C LYS A 33 11.08 -11.68 0.27
N ARG A 34 11.01 -10.78 -0.72
CA ARG A 34 12.19 -10.19 -1.38
C ARG A 34 11.85 -8.95 -2.21
N GLY A 35 12.66 -7.90 -2.07
CA GLY A 35 12.40 -6.60 -2.68
C GLY A 35 11.43 -5.75 -1.86
N GLY A 36 11.56 -4.43 -1.96
CA GLY A 36 10.51 -3.53 -1.50
C GLY A 36 9.37 -3.51 -2.52
N ILE A 37 8.14 -3.40 -2.04
CA ILE A 37 6.97 -3.15 -2.88
C ILE A 37 6.60 -1.67 -2.80
N GLY A 38 6.30 -1.06 -3.95
CA GLY A 38 5.72 0.28 -4.01
C GLY A 38 4.26 0.26 -4.44
N PHE A 39 3.44 1.16 -3.91
CA PHE A 39 2.08 1.40 -4.36
C PHE A 39 1.94 2.82 -4.87
N PHE A 40 1.43 3.02 -6.07
CA PHE A 40 1.35 4.33 -6.71
C PHE A 40 -0.06 4.60 -7.24
N GLY A 41 -0.48 5.86 -7.26
CA GLY A 41 -1.79 6.28 -7.77
C GLY A 41 -2.92 6.20 -6.75
N LEU A 42 -2.61 6.10 -5.45
CA LEU A 42 -3.65 6.14 -4.41
C LEU A 42 -4.28 7.53 -4.26
N ASP A 43 -3.56 8.58 -4.67
CA ASP A 43 -3.99 9.97 -4.65
C ASP A 43 -5.08 10.28 -5.68
N ILE A 44 -5.15 9.49 -6.77
CA ILE A 44 -6.10 9.69 -7.86
C ILE A 44 -7.34 8.79 -7.79
N LEU A 45 -7.39 7.86 -6.81
CA LEU A 45 -8.57 7.03 -6.58
C LEU A 45 -9.74 7.89 -6.05
N PRO A 46 -10.87 7.99 -6.76
CA PRO A 46 -11.88 9.02 -6.46
C PRO A 46 -12.79 8.68 -5.28
N SER A 47 -12.97 7.39 -4.97
CA SER A 47 -13.91 6.91 -3.94
C SER A 47 -13.24 6.29 -2.73
N ILE A 48 -11.89 6.27 -2.69
CA ILE A 48 -11.15 5.65 -1.60
C ILE A 48 -11.40 6.39 -0.28
N LYS A 49 -11.74 5.62 0.77
CA LYS A 49 -12.01 6.10 2.12
C LYS A 49 -11.01 5.53 3.12
N GLU A 50 -10.56 4.30 2.89
CA GLU A 50 -9.73 3.59 3.85
C GLU A 50 -8.69 2.70 3.18
N VAL A 51 -7.52 2.64 3.79
CA VAL A 51 -6.48 1.68 3.47
C VAL A 51 -6.10 0.93 4.74
N LEU A 52 -6.16 -0.40 4.68
CA LEU A 52 -5.67 -1.31 5.71
C LEU A 52 -4.34 -1.90 5.25
N LEU A 53 -3.28 -1.68 6.03
CA LEU A 53 -1.93 -2.13 5.71
C LEU A 53 -1.47 -3.12 6.79
N SER A 54 -1.30 -4.39 6.41
CA SER A 54 -0.74 -5.45 7.26
C SER A 54 0.36 -6.18 6.48
N VAL A 55 1.58 -5.67 6.54
CA VAL A 55 2.69 -6.20 5.73
C VAL A 55 3.87 -6.54 6.61
N HIS A 56 4.38 -7.76 6.46
CA HIS A 56 5.58 -8.23 7.16
C HIS A 56 6.67 -8.55 6.15
N PHE A 57 7.87 -7.97 6.30
CA PHE A 57 8.95 -8.19 5.35
C PHE A 57 9.89 -9.29 5.86
N LYS A 58 9.77 -10.51 5.33
CA LYS A 58 10.69 -11.60 5.66
C LYS A 58 12.10 -11.27 5.15
N MET A 59 13.10 -11.41 6.02
CA MET A 59 14.47 -10.96 5.77
C MET A 59 15.49 -12.09 5.63
N ASP A 60 16.54 -11.76 4.86
CA ASP A 60 17.82 -12.49 4.80
C ASP A 60 18.87 -11.89 5.79
N ARG A 61 18.66 -10.65 6.30
CA ARG A 61 19.50 -9.95 7.32
C ARG A 61 18.68 -9.00 8.21
N ALA A 62 18.99 -8.95 9.51
CA ALA A 62 18.30 -8.12 10.49
C ALA A 62 18.61 -6.61 10.31
N GLY A 63 17.58 -5.76 10.40
CA GLY A 63 17.69 -4.28 10.37
C GLY A 63 16.91 -3.59 9.24
N THR A 64 16.79 -4.22 8.08
CA THR A 64 16.15 -3.60 6.89
C THR A 64 14.63 -3.76 6.80
N GLU A 65 13.98 -4.44 7.75
CA GLU A 65 12.53 -4.71 7.72
C GLU A 65 11.73 -3.49 8.15
N LEU A 66 12.06 -2.96 9.33
CA LEU A 66 11.42 -1.77 9.89
C LEU A 66 11.56 -0.56 8.95
N GLU A 67 12.72 -0.41 8.32
CA GLU A 67 12.95 0.66 7.34
C GLU A 67 12.07 0.50 6.09
N ARG A 68 11.87 -0.73 5.61
CA ARG A 68 11.00 -0.99 4.43
C ARG A 68 9.53 -0.75 4.75
N GLU A 69 9.08 -1.21 5.91
CA GLU A 69 7.73 -0.96 6.39
C GLU A 69 7.49 0.55 6.60
N ALA A 70 8.46 1.25 7.21
CA ALA A 70 8.39 2.69 7.39
C ALA A 70 8.34 3.45 6.06
N ARG A 71 9.15 3.06 5.07
CA ARG A 71 9.12 3.67 3.73
C ARG A 71 7.80 3.42 3.02
N LEU A 72 7.25 2.20 3.11
CA LEU A 72 5.94 1.89 2.53
C LEU A 72 4.83 2.72 3.19
N LYS A 73 4.83 2.78 4.53
CA LYS A 73 3.92 3.60 5.31
C LYS A 73 3.97 5.06 4.92
N GLU A 74 5.17 5.62 4.79
CA GLU A 74 5.38 7.00 4.37
C GLU A 74 4.84 7.22 2.95
N GLN A 75 5.14 6.32 2.02
CA GLN A 75 4.62 6.37 0.64
C GLN A 75 3.09 6.38 0.58
N PHE A 76 2.41 5.56 1.39
CA PHE A 76 0.95 5.60 1.50
C PHE A 76 0.49 6.94 2.08
N ARG A 77 1.04 7.38 3.21
CA ARG A 77 0.66 8.65 3.86
C ARG A 77 0.79 9.84 2.91
N THR A 78 1.90 9.94 2.17
CA THR A 78 2.14 11.04 1.23
C THR A 78 1.10 11.08 0.11
N GLN A 79 0.71 9.93 -0.43
CA GLN A 79 -0.30 9.89 -1.49
C GLN A 79 -1.71 10.13 -0.95
N LEU A 80 -2.07 9.48 0.16
CA LEU A 80 -3.40 9.64 0.77
C LEU A 80 -3.63 11.08 1.26
N ALA A 81 -2.58 11.79 1.69
CA ALA A 81 -2.67 13.20 2.05
C ALA A 81 -2.94 14.12 0.84
N ARG A 82 -2.55 13.71 -0.37
CA ARG A 82 -2.83 14.43 -1.62
C ARG A 82 -4.21 14.12 -2.18
N ASN A 83 -4.82 13.01 -1.76
CA ASN A 83 -6.16 12.65 -2.18
C ASN A 83 -7.20 13.61 -1.54
N PRO A 84 -8.11 14.22 -2.32
CA PRO A 84 -9.10 15.17 -1.80
C PRO A 84 -10.07 14.56 -0.77
N LYS A 85 -10.29 13.24 -0.80
CA LYS A 85 -11.15 12.52 0.15
C LYS A 85 -10.49 12.26 1.51
N LYS A 86 -9.18 12.53 1.63
CA LYS A 86 -8.39 12.27 2.85
C LYS A 86 -8.63 10.87 3.43
N PRO A 87 -8.44 9.81 2.63
CA PRO A 87 -8.58 8.43 3.08
C PRO A 87 -7.69 8.12 4.29
N ILE A 88 -8.22 7.28 5.19
CA ILE A 88 -7.56 6.92 6.45
C ILE A 88 -6.64 5.71 6.20
N LEU A 89 -5.40 5.81 6.69
CA LEU A 89 -4.48 4.67 6.74
C LEU A 89 -4.54 4.02 8.12
N LYS A 90 -4.89 2.74 8.20
CA LYS A 90 -4.79 1.92 9.41
C LYS A 90 -3.73 0.83 9.24
N MET A 91 -3.08 0.50 10.34
CA MET A 91 -2.16 -0.62 10.45
C MET A 91 -2.88 -1.77 11.15
N GLU A 92 -2.85 -2.95 10.56
CA GLU A 92 -3.34 -4.21 11.16
C GLU A 92 -2.17 -5.11 11.58
#